data_AF-A0A1F9GV03-F1
#
_entry.id   AF-A0A1F9GV03-F1
#
_cell.length_a   1.000
_cell.length_b   1.000
_cell.length_c   1.000
_cell.angle_alpha   90.00
_cell.angle_beta   90.00
_cell.angle_gamma   90.00
#
_symmetry.space_group_name_H-M   'P 1'
#
loop_
_entity.id
_entity.type
_entity.pdbx_description
1 polymer ?
#
loop_
_entity_poly.entity_id
_entity_poly.type
_entity_poly.pdbx_seq_one_letter_code
_entity_poly.pdbx_strand_id
1 'polypeptide(L)' 'MPGFTEWLIIGGVALLIWGPTKLPQLGGAIGKALRNFKTATAGTDDAEKGTESLKDKESEHPHV' A
#
# COMPACT_ATOMS: atom_id res chain seq x y z
N MET A 1 -26.32 -9.78 -12.79
CA MET A 1 -25.03 -9.12 -12.49
C MET A 1 -24.76 -9.37 -11.02
N PRO A 2 -23.71 -10.11 -10.63
CA PRO A 2 -23.42 -10.33 -9.21
C PRO A 2 -23.19 -8.99 -8.53
N GLY A 3 -23.83 -8.79 -7.38
CA GLY A 3 -23.76 -7.55 -6.62
C GLY A 3 -22.47 -7.44 -5.82
N PHE A 4 -22.17 -6.24 -5.33
CA PHE A 4 -21.05 -5.99 -4.39
C PHE A 4 -21.11 -6.95 -3.18
N THR A 5 -22.31 -7.26 -2.70
CA THR A 5 -22.56 -8.21 -1.60
C THR A 5 -22.03 -9.61 -1.90
N GLU A 6 -22.17 -10.11 -3.13
CA GLU A 6 -21.69 -11.44 -3.52
C GLU A 6 -20.16 -11.51 -3.44
N TRP A 7 -19.48 -10.48 -3.93
CA TRP A 7 -18.03 -10.35 -3.81
C TRP A 7 -17.57 -10.27 -2.36
N LEU A 8 -18.35 -9.61 -1.49
CA LEU A 8 -18.06 -9.47 -0.08
C LEU A 8 -18.21 -10.81 0.67
N ILE A 9 -19.22 -11.61 0.31
CA ILE A 9 -19.39 -12.97 0.86
C ILE A 9 -18.25 -13.89 0.40
N ILE A 10 -17.89 -13.86 -0.88
CA ILE A 10 -16.77 -14.65 -1.42
C ILE A 10 -15.47 -14.25 -0.73
N GLY A 11 -15.22 -12.96 -0.58
CA GLY A 11 -14.08 -12.43 0.18
C GLY A 11 -14.10 -12.91 1.63
N GLY A 12 -15.25 -12.88 2.30
CA GLY A 12 -15.42 -13.38 3.67
C GLY A 12 -15.12 -14.86 3.83
N VAL A 13 -15.57 -15.71 2.91
CA VAL A 13 -15.28 -17.16 2.92
C VAL A 13 -13.80 -17.42 2.65
N ALA A 14 -13.20 -16.72 1.69
CA ALA A 14 -11.78 -16.81 1.41
C ALA A 14 -10.94 -16.38 2.64
N LEU A 15 -11.39 -15.35 3.36
CA LEU A 15 -10.79 -14.91 4.62
C LEU A 15 -10.95 -15.91 5.76
N LEU A 16 -11.98 -16.75 5.76
CA LEU A 16 -12.14 -17.81 6.76
C LEU A 16 -11.10 -18.93 6.57
N ILE A 17 -10.82 -19.28 5.31
CA ILE A 17 -9.85 -20.33 4.94
C ILE A 17 -8.41 -19.81 5.08
N TRP A 18 -8.17 -18.60 4.56
CA TRP A 18 -6.82 -18.04 4.49
C TRP A 18 -6.45 -17.20 5.73
N GLY A 19 -7.45 -16.62 6.40
CA GLY A 19 -7.28 -15.71 7.53
C GLY A 19 -7.16 -14.23 7.10
N PRO A 20 -7.74 -13.28 7.85
CA PRO A 20 -7.65 -11.85 7.56
C PRO A 20 -6.23 -11.30 7.63
N THR A 21 -5.34 -11.96 8.36
CA THR A 21 -3.93 -11.59 8.48
C THR A 21 -3.12 -11.87 7.20
N LYS A 22 -3.61 -12.74 6.30
CA LYS A 22 -2.90 -13.07 5.06
C LYS A 22 -3.10 -12.06 3.94
N LEU A 23 -4.24 -11.36 3.91
CA LEU A 23 -4.46 -10.24 2.98
C LEU A 23 -3.44 -9.10 3.13
N PRO A 24 -3.18 -8.53 4.32
CA PRO A 24 -2.19 -7.45 4.47
C PRO A 24 -0.76 -7.94 4.22
N GLN A 25 -0.46 -9.20 4.55
CA GLN A 25 0.85 -9.81 4.28
C GLN A 25 1.09 -9.93 2.77
N LEU A 26 0.09 -10.43 2.02
CA LEU A 26 0.13 -10.54 0.56
C LEU A 26 0.12 -9.15 -0.11
N GLY A 27 -0.72 -8.23 0.35
CA GLY A 27 -0.79 -6.86 -0.14
C GLY A 27 0.50 -6.08 0.08
N GLY A 28 1.19 -6.27 1.21
CA GLY A 28 2.50 -5.66 1.45
C GLY A 28 3.58 -6.19 0.51
N ALA A 29 3.57 -7.49 0.23
CA ALA A 29 4.51 -8.11 -0.72
C ALA A 29 4.24 -7.66 -2.17
N ILE A 30 2.97 -7.71 -2.60
CA ILE A 30 2.53 -7.24 -3.92
C ILE A 30 2.78 -5.73 -4.06
N GLY A 31 2.52 -4.94 -3.02
CA GLY A 31 2.74 -3.49 -3.03
C GLY A 31 4.22 -3.13 -3.19
N LYS A 32 5.12 -3.82 -2.49
CA LYS A 32 6.58 -3.68 -2.68
C LYS A 32 7.00 -4.12 -4.08
N ALA A 33 6.49 -5.25 -4.56
CA ALA A 33 6.77 -5.74 -5.91
C ALA A 33 6.27 -4.76 -6.98
N LEU A 34 5.06 -4.22 -6.85
CA LEU A 34 4.47 -3.25 -7.76
C LEU A 34 5.18 -1.90 -7.68
N ARG A 35 5.64 -1.46 -6.49
CA ARG A 35 6.48 -0.27 -6.32
C ARG A 35 7.80 -0.42 -7.05
N ASN A 36 8.50 -1.54 -6.86
CA ASN A 36 9.75 -1.82 -7.56
C ASN A 36 9.53 -2.00 -9.06
N PHE A 37 8.43 -2.66 -9.48
CA PHE A 37 8.06 -2.80 -10.89
C PHE A 37 7.75 -1.45 -11.51
N LYS A 38 7.01 -0.58 -10.83
CA LYS A 38 6.76 0.81 -11.25
C LYS A 38 8.06 1.59 -11.35
N THR A 39 8.96 1.51 -10.36
CA THR A 39 10.25 2.21 -10.40
C THR A 39 11.16 1.69 -11.52
N ALA A 40 11.20 0.37 -11.75
CA ALA A 40 11.98 -0.23 -12.83
C ALA A 40 11.41 0.10 -14.21
N THR A 41 10.08 0.14 -14.34
CA THR A 41 9.40 0.49 -15.61
C THR A 41 9.39 1.99 -15.86
N ALA A 42 9.34 2.81 -14.81
CA ALA A 42 9.42 4.28 -14.87
C ALA A 42 10.86 4.81 -14.97
N GLY A 43 11.87 3.96 -14.77
CA GLY A 43 13.30 4.27 -14.95
C GLY A 43 13.71 4.58 -16.39
N THR A 44 12.76 4.66 -17.32
CA THR A 44 12.95 5.23 -18.66
C THR A 44 12.52 6.71 -18.76
N ASP A 45 11.73 7.25 -17.83
CA ASP A 45 11.17 8.61 -17.99
C ASP A 45 11.35 9.58 -16.80
N ASP A 46 11.39 9.14 -15.53
CA ASP A 46 11.45 10.13 -14.43
C ASP A 46 12.02 9.49 -13.15
N ALA A 47 13.35 9.55 -13.00
CA ALA A 47 13.97 9.46 -11.68
C ALA A 47 13.69 10.78 -10.95
N GLU A 48 13.48 10.73 -9.64
CA GLU A 48 13.27 11.88 -8.73
C GLU A 48 11.82 12.32 -8.46
N LYS A 49 11.10 11.55 -7.62
CA LYS A 49 10.27 12.12 -6.54
C LYS A 49 9.76 11.04 -5.59
N GLY A 50 10.09 11.15 -4.30
CA GLY A 50 9.38 10.41 -3.26
C GLY A 50 10.16 9.93 -2.05
N THR A 51 11.21 10.63 -1.62
CA THR A 51 11.69 10.61 -0.22
C THR A 51 11.48 12.00 0.35
N GLU A 52 10.22 12.43 0.54
CA GLU A 52 9.91 13.62 1.33
C GLU A 52 8.43 13.61 1.73
N SER A 53 8.13 13.00 2.87
CA SER A 53 6.95 13.30 3.71
C SER A 53 7.05 12.54 5.03
N LEU A 54 8.09 12.86 5.79
CA LEU A 54 8.10 12.75 7.26
C LEU A 54 8.84 13.99 7.78
N LYS A 55 8.28 15.18 7.49
CA LYS A 55 8.64 16.44 8.13
C LYS A 55 7.40 16.96 8.83
N ASP A 56 7.08 16.35 9.97
CA ASP A 56 6.09 16.86 10.91
C ASP A 56 6.50 16.41 12.31
N LYS A 57 7.35 17.23 12.95
CA LYS A 57 7.45 17.53 14.39
C LYS A 57 8.66 18.45 14.60
N GLU A 58 8.57 19.67 14.09
CA GLU A 58 9.28 20.82 14.66
C GLU A 58 8.22 21.81 15.13
N SER A 59 7.95 21.77 16.43
CA SER A 59 7.34 22.87 17.19
C SER A 59 7.92 22.86 18.60
N GLU A 60 9.26 22.91 18.68
CA GLU A 60 9.91 23.71 19.72
C GLU A 60 10.06 25.13 19.15
N HIS A 61 9.00 25.91 19.34
CA HIS A 61 9.03 27.37 19.21
C HIS A 61 9.84 27.95 20.40
N PRO A 62 10.43 29.14 20.30
CA PRO A 62 11.81 29.37 19.93
C PRO A 62 12.61 30.03 21.07
N HIS A 63 13.91 30.13 20.79
CA HIS A 63 14.91 31.00 21.39
C HIS A 63 14.41 32.43 21.71
N VAL A 64 14.68 32.87 22.95
CA VAL A 64 15.06 34.22 23.46
C VAL A 64 14.29 35.48 23.05
#